data_AF-A0A8S3DTI8-F1
#
_entry.id   AF-A0A8S3DTI8-F1
#
_cell.length_a   1.000
_cell.length_b   1.000
_cell.length_c   1.000
_cell.angle_alpha   90.00
_cell.angle_beta   90.00
_cell.angle_gamma   90.00
#
_symmetry.space_group_name_H-M   'P 1'
#
loop_
_entity.id
_entity.type
_entity.pdbx_description
1 polymer ?
#
loop_
_entity_poly.entity_id
_entity_poly.type
_entity_poly.pdbx_seq_one_letter_code
_entity_poly.pdbx_strand_id
1 'polypeptide(L)' 'MQGSSVELNDLSDEILLLIFKKLEKTEVLYLFLGVNQQFTRLVNDSIFTNRLTLTKGFVDG' A
#
# COMPACT_ATOMS: atom_id res chain seq x y z
N MET A 1 -15.31 -3.10 26.85
CA MET A 1 -15.48 -3.43 25.42
C MET A 1 -14.17 -4.04 24.95
N GLN A 2 -14.15 -5.35 24.69
CA GLN A 2 -12.95 -6.03 24.22
C GLN A 2 -12.92 -5.86 22.70
N GLY A 3 -12.23 -4.82 22.23
CA GLY A 3 -12.03 -4.62 20.79
C GLY A 3 -11.10 -5.71 20.28
N SER A 4 -11.54 -6.47 19.28
CA SER A 4 -10.64 -7.32 18.50
C SER A 4 -9.62 -6.39 17.82
N SER A 5 -8.36 -6.47 18.24
CA SER A 5 -7.27 -5.75 17.57
C SER A 5 -6.94 -6.53 16.31
N VAL A 6 -7.41 -6.05 15.16
CA VAL A 6 -6.97 -6.56 13.86
C VAL A 6 -5.70 -5.80 13.52
N GLU A 7 -4.57 -6.52 13.44
CA GLU A 7 -3.33 -5.91 13.01
C GLU A 7 -3.34 -5.75 11.49
N LEU A 8 -2.58 -4.78 10.97
CA LEU A 8 -2.46 -4.60 9.51
C LEU A 8 -1.92 -5.87 8.84
N ASN A 9 -1.09 -6.65 9.54
CA ASN A 9 -0.51 -7.90 9.04
C ASN A 9 -1.54 -9.03 8.92
N ASP A 10 -2.71 -8.90 9.56
CA ASP A 10 -3.79 -9.89 9.50
C ASP A 10 -4.71 -9.66 8.29
N LEU A 11 -4.54 -8.53 7.60
CA LEU A 11 -5.36 -8.16 6.46
C LEU A 11 -4.90 -8.88 5.18
N SER A 12 -5.87 -9.17 4.32
CA SER A 12 -5.55 -9.72 3.00
C SER A 12 -4.84 -8.69 2.12
N ASP A 13 -4.10 -9.18 1.14
CA ASP A 13 -3.37 -8.34 0.19
C ASP A 13 -4.28 -7.33 -0.51
N GLU A 14 -5.51 -7.70 -0.88
CA GLU A 14 -6.45 -6.81 -1.56
C GLU A 14 -6.83 -5.61 -0.68
N ILE A 15 -7.05 -5.85 0.61
CA ILE A 15 -7.38 -4.79 1.57
C ILE A 15 -6.16 -3.90 1.80
N LEU A 16 -4.97 -4.49 1.94
CA LEU A 16 -3.72 -3.74 2.06
C LEU A 16 -3.44 -2.87 0.84
N LEU A 17 -3.65 -3.39 -0.36
CA LEU A 17 -3.49 -2.64 -1.61
C LEU A 17 -4.50 -1.48 -1.71
N LEU A 18 -5.74 -1.66 -1.23
CA LEU A 18 -6.73 -0.57 -1.15
C LEU A 18 -6.29 0.52 -0.18
N ILE A 19 -5.73 0.16 0.97
CA ILE A 19 -5.17 1.12 1.94
C ILE A 19 -3.98 1.85 1.33
N PHE A 20 -3.03 1.11 0.75
CA PHE A 20 -1.84 1.65 0.12
C PHE A 20 -2.16 2.60 -1.04
N LYS A 21 -3.22 2.32 -1.83
CA LYS A 21 -3.72 3.26 -2.85
C LYS A 21 -4.27 4.57 -2.30
N LYS A 22 -4.76 4.58 -1.05
CA LYS A 22 -5.25 5.79 -0.41
C LYS A 22 -4.14 6.63 0.22
N LEU A 23 -2.91 6.10 0.30
CA LEU A 23 -1.76 6.87 0.75
C LEU A 23 -1.34 7.82 -0.37
N GLU A 24 -1.57 9.12 -0.18
CA GLU A 24 -1.30 10.16 -1.18
C GLU A 24 0.20 10.32 -1.49
N LYS A 25 1.06 9.91 -0.56
CA LYS A 25 2.51 10.10 -0.62
C LYS A 25 3.20 8.76 -0.84
N THR A 26 3.79 8.59 -2.01
CA THR A 26 4.57 7.39 -2.33
C THR A 26 5.74 7.19 -1.37
N GLU A 27 6.29 8.26 -0.78
CA GLU A 27 7.33 8.14 0.25
C GLU A 27 6.87 7.35 1.47
N VAL A 28 5.59 7.45 1.83
CA VAL A 28 5.01 6.71 2.95
C VAL A 28 4.93 5.22 2.64
N LEU A 29 4.71 4.83 1.38
CA LEU A 29 4.73 3.44 0.96
C LEU A 29 6.11 2.80 1.15
N TYR A 30 7.18 3.55 0.86
CA TYR A 30 8.54 3.07 1.04
C TYR A 30 8.92 2.87 2.51
N LEU A 31 8.23 3.52 3.46
CA LEU A 31 8.43 3.26 4.90
C LEU A 31 7.99 1.86 5.32
N PHE A 32 7.14 1.18 4.53
CA PHE A 32 6.73 -0.19 4.81
C PHE A 32 7.73 -1.24 4.31
N LEU A 33 8.75 -0.84 3.54
CA LEU A 33 9.82 -1.74 3.12
C LEU A 33 10.62 -2.22 4.34
N GLY A 34 10.79 -3.54 4.46
CA GLY A 34 11.56 -4.15 5.54
C GLY A 34 10.83 -4.23 6.90
N VAL A 35 9.65 -3.60 7.04
CA VAL A 35 8.83 -3.71 8.27
C VAL A 35 8.11 -5.05 8.32
N ASN A 36 7.57 -5.50 7.19
CA ASN A 36 6.91 -6.79 7.04
C ASN A 36 7.21 -7.37 5.65
N GLN A 37 7.40 -8.68 5.56
CA GLN A 37 7.66 -9.37 4.30
C GLN A 37 6.48 -9.23 3.32
N GLN A 38 5.24 -9.30 3.80
CA GLN A 38 4.02 -9.08 3.02
C GLN A 38 4.00 -7.66 2.43
N PHE A 39 4.24 -6.64 3.25
CA PHE A 39 4.25 -5.26 2.77
C PHE A 39 5.39 -5.01 1.79
N THR A 40 6.56 -5.58 2.05
CA THR A 40 7.71 -5.51 1.14
C THR A 40 7.37 -6.17 -0.21
N ARG A 41 6.66 -7.29 -0.21
CA ARG A 41 6.18 -7.92 -1.44
C ARG A 41 5.20 -7.02 -2.20
N LEU A 42 4.23 -6.44 -1.51
CA LEU A 42 3.20 -5.60 -2.11
C LEU A 42 3.75 -4.28 -2.66
N VAL A 43 4.68 -3.64 -1.95
CA VAL A 43 5.32 -2.39 -2.41
C VAL A 43 6.25 -2.63 -3.61
N ASN A 44 6.85 -3.83 -3.73
CA ASN A 44 7.66 -4.21 -4.89
C ASN A 44 6.87 -4.89 -6.02
N ASP A 45 5.56 -5.08 -5.85
CA ASP A 45 4.72 -5.66 -6.90
C ASP A 45 4.64 -4.67 -8.06
N SER A 46 5.18 -5.08 -9.21
CA SER A 46 5.27 -4.24 -10.40
C SER A 46 3.90 -3.82 -10.95
N ILE A 47 2.84 -4.63 -10.76
CA ILE A 47 1.48 -4.28 -11.15
C ILE A 47 0.95 -3.18 -10.24
N PHE A 48 1.22 -3.26 -8.94
CA PHE A 48 0.82 -2.25 -7.98
C PHE A 48 1.57 -0.92 -8.17
N THR A 49 2.90 -0.96 -8.29
CA THR A 49 3.73 0.24 -8.50
C THR A 49 3.45 0.92 -9.84
N ASN A 50 3.23 0.15 -10.91
CA ASN A 50 2.83 0.71 -12.21
C ASN A 50 1.46 1.37 -12.13
N ARG A 51 0.51 0.83 -11.36
CA ARG A 51 -0.80 1.45 -11.13
C ARG A 51 -0.71 2.76 -10.34
N LEU A 52 0.17 2.84 -9.33
CA LEU A 52 0.43 4.09 -8.61
C LEU A 52 1.04 5.16 -9.53
N THR A 53 1.95 4.74 -10.41
CA THR A 53 2.63 5.65 -11.35
C THR A 53 1.66 6.19 -12.41
N LEU A 54 0.73 5.36 -12.90
CA LEU A 54 -0.30 5.77 -13.87
C LEU A 54 -1.28 6.82 -13.30
N THR A 55 -1.51 6.85 -11.99
CA THR A 55 -2.31 7.90 -11.33
C THR A 55 -1.59 9.26 -11.25
N LYS A 56 -0.29 9.34 -11.53
CA LYS A 56 0.49 10.60 -11.52
C LYS A 56 0.36 11.40 -12.83
N GLY A 57 -0.44 10.94 -13.79
CA GLY A 57 -0.50 11.45 -15.18
C GLY A 57 -1.85 12.00 -15.66
N PHE A 58 -2.70 12.55 -14.78
CA PHE A 58 -3.86 13.38 -15.20
C PHE A 58 -3.89 14.72 -14.47
N VAL A 59 -2.76 15.45 -14.55
CA VAL A 59 -2.77 16.90 -14.39
C VAL A 59 -2.23 17.47 -15.72
N ASP A 60 -3.04 17.31 -16.77
CA ASP A 60 -2.89 18.15 -17.96
C ASP A 60 -3.69 19.43 -17.68
N GLY A 61 -2.96 20.48 -17.29
CA GLY A 61 -3.39 21.87 -17.41
C GLY A 61 -2.78 22.48 -18.65
#